data_AF-A0A6V8PGW5-F1
#
_entry.id   AF-A0A6V8PGW5-F1
#
_cell.length_a   1.000
_cell.length_b   1.000
_cell.length_c   1.000
_cell.angle_alpha   90.00
_cell.angle_beta   90.00
_cell.angle_gamma   90.00
#
_symmetry.space_group_name_H-M   'P 1'
#
loop_
_entity.id
_entity.type
_entity.pdbx_description
1 polymer ?
#
loop_
_entity_poly.entity_id
_entity_poly.type
_entity_poly.pdbx_seq_one_letter_code
_entity_poly.pdbx_strand_id
1 'polypeptide(L)'
;MRNRISIWTWQNVPGFCKSATLDGIRSHGYVLTPGRYVGTEEVEDAGEPFEERMARLTAGLAEQFKESEELQKKIRANLEELGFNIDVD
;
A
#
# COMPACT_ATOMS: atom_id res chain seq x y z
N MET A 1 -46.43 14.34 12.14
CA MET A 1 -44.99 14.04 11.95
C MET A 1 -44.50 13.31 13.19
N ARG A 2 -44.15 12.02 13.11
CA ARG A 2 -43.64 11.26 14.26
C ARG A 2 -42.53 10.29 13.81
N ASN A 3 -41.32 10.57 14.31
CA ASN A 3 -40.12 9.74 14.47
C ASN A 3 -39.96 8.50 13.58
N ARG A 4 -39.10 8.62 12.57
CA ARG A 4 -38.41 7.48 11.97
C ARG A 4 -37.14 7.22 12.79
N ILE A 5 -37.23 6.37 13.81
CA ILE A 5 -36.04 5.81 14.46
C ILE A 5 -35.45 4.82 13.45
N SER A 6 -34.29 5.13 12.88
CA SER A 6 -33.52 4.15 12.11
C SER A 6 -32.88 3.17 13.10
N ILE A 7 -33.26 1.91 13.00
CA ILE A 7 -32.67 0.82 13.78
C ILE A 7 -31.37 0.45 13.07
N TRP A 8 -30.22 0.73 13.69
CA TRP A 8 -28.93 0.31 13.15
C TRP A 8 -28.80 -1.20 13.32
N THR A 9 -28.66 -1.91 12.19
CA THR A 9 -28.41 -3.36 12.20
C THR A 9 -26.92 -3.59 12.11
N TRP A 10 -26.35 -4.29 13.10
CA TRP A 10 -24.95 -4.68 13.06
C TRP A 10 -24.72 -5.81 12.06
N GLN A 11 -23.60 -5.75 11.34
CA GLN A 11 -23.14 -6.81 10.44
C GLN A 11 -21.61 -6.86 10.41
N ASN A 12 -21.07 -8.03 10.06
CA ASN A 12 -19.64 -8.14 9.74
C ASN A 12 -19.35 -7.41 8.43
N VAL A 13 -18.24 -6.67 8.38
CA VAL A 13 -17.78 -5.94 7.19
C VAL A 13 -16.30 -6.30 6.97
N PRO A 14 -15.95 -6.94 5.83
CA PRO A 14 -14.56 -7.26 5.49
C PRO A 14 -13.65 -6.04 5.59
N GLY A 15 -12.45 -6.21 6.15
CA GLY A 15 -11.50 -5.11 6.39
C GLY A 15 -11.87 -4.13 7.51
N PHE A 16 -13.08 -4.21 8.09
CA PHE A 16 -13.56 -3.23 9.07
C PHE A 16 -13.98 -3.85 10.41
N CYS A 17 -14.93 -4.78 10.42
CA CYS A 17 -15.43 -5.37 11.66
C CYS A 17 -15.87 -6.82 11.50
N LYS A 18 -15.61 -7.64 12.53
CA LYS A 18 -16.10 -9.03 12.59
C LYS A 18 -16.34 -9.46 14.02
N SER A 19 -17.41 -10.22 14.25
CA SER A 19 -17.58 -11.01 15.47
C SER A 19 -16.81 -12.32 15.38
N ALA A 20 -15.92 -12.57 16.35
CA ALA A 20 -15.13 -13.78 16.45
C ALA A 20 -15.59 -14.63 17.64
N THR A 21 -15.62 -15.95 17.47
CA THR A 21 -15.91 -16.88 18.56
C THR A 21 -14.67 -17.10 19.43
N LEU A 22 -14.87 -17.51 20.69
CA LEU A 22 -13.76 -17.82 21.60
C LEU A 22 -12.87 -18.95 21.07
N ASP A 23 -13.46 -19.96 20.43
CA ASP A 23 -12.69 -21.05 19.80
C ASP A 23 -11.85 -20.54 18.62
N GLY A 24 -12.37 -19.59 17.84
CA GLY A 24 -11.61 -18.93 16.77
C GLY A 24 -10.46 -18.06 17.31
N ILE A 25 -10.65 -17.39 18.44
CA ILE A 25 -9.57 -16.65 19.10
C ILE A 25 -8.50 -17.61 19.63
N ARG A 26 -8.92 -18.73 20.23
CA ARG A 26 -8.02 -19.77 20.75
C ARG A 26 -7.17 -20.40 19.64
N SER A 27 -7.76 -20.69 18.47
CA SER A 27 -7.01 -21.28 17.34
C SER A 27 -5.92 -20.34 16.80
N HIS A 28 -6.07 -19.03 16.97
CA HIS A 28 -5.06 -18.03 16.65
C HIS A 28 -4.08 -17.73 17.80
N GLY A 29 -4.05 -18.57 18.85
CA GLY A 29 -3.16 -18.39 19.99
C GLY A 29 -3.45 -17.13 20.79
N TYR A 30 -4.72 -16.70 20.83
CA TYR A 30 -5.18 -15.48 21.50
C TYR A 30 -4.60 -14.16 20.93
N VAL A 31 -3.98 -14.20 19.74
CA VAL A 31 -3.51 -13.00 19.04
C VAL A 31 -4.71 -12.27 18.44
N LEU A 32 -4.95 -11.03 18.88
CA LEU A 32 -6.14 -10.23 18.51
C LEU A 32 -5.87 -9.16 17.42
N THR A 33 -4.81 -9.31 16.64
CA THR A 33 -4.52 -8.38 15.54
C THR A 33 -5.69 -8.38 14.55
N PRO A 34 -6.35 -7.24 14.30
CA PRO A 34 -7.59 -7.19 13.52
C PRO A 34 -7.52 -7.92 12.16
N GLY A 35 -6.40 -7.79 11.46
CA GLY A 35 -6.18 -8.45 10.16
C GLY A 35 -6.34 -9.97 10.15
N ARG A 36 -6.19 -10.66 11.30
CA ARG A 36 -6.46 -12.11 11.41
C ARG A 36 -7.95 -12.46 11.38
N TYR A 37 -8.81 -11.50 11.68
CA TYR A 37 -10.24 -11.73 11.87
C TYR A 37 -11.06 -11.05 10.78
N VAL A 38 -10.81 -9.77 10.50
CA VAL A 38 -11.68 -8.96 9.64
C VAL A 38 -11.51 -9.24 8.14
N GLY A 39 -10.52 -10.04 7.73
CA GLY A 39 -10.21 -10.25 6.32
C GLY A 39 -9.81 -8.95 5.62
N THR A 40 -9.85 -8.93 4.30
CA THR A 40 -9.70 -7.72 3.48
C THR A 40 -11.00 -7.50 2.73
N GLU A 41 -11.36 -6.24 2.51
CA GLU A 41 -12.35 -5.90 1.49
C GLU A 41 -11.89 -6.54 0.17
N GLU A 42 -12.84 -7.06 -0.62
CA GLU A 42 -12.54 -7.44 -2.00
C GLU A 42 -12.09 -6.16 -2.70
N VAL A 43 -10.79 -6.01 -2.84
CA VAL A 43 -10.21 -4.99 -3.70
C VAL A 43 -10.70 -5.36 -5.09
N GLU A 44 -11.37 -4.43 -5.78
CA GLU A 44 -11.59 -4.57 -7.22
C GLU A 44 -10.24 -4.93 -7.83
N ASP A 45 -10.13 -6.17 -8.30
CA ASP A 45 -8.90 -6.65 -8.90
C ASP A 45 -8.58 -5.69 -10.04
N ALA A 46 -7.36 -5.14 -10.05
CA ALA A 46 -6.94 -4.19 -11.09
C ALA A 46 -6.94 -4.84 -12.49
N GLY A 47 -7.33 -6.12 -12.60
CA GLY A 47 -7.38 -6.92 -13.81
C GLY A 47 -6.01 -7.38 -14.27
N GLU A 48 -4.95 -6.92 -13.62
CA GLU A 48 -3.55 -7.23 -13.92
C GLU A 48 -3.02 -8.27 -12.93
N PRO A 49 -2.61 -9.47 -13.39
CA PRO A 49 -1.94 -10.46 -12.57
C PRO A 49 -0.75 -9.87 -11.81
N PHE A 50 -0.50 -10.36 -10.58
CA PHE A 50 0.59 -9.86 -9.73
C PHE A 50 1.94 -9.80 -10.45
N GLU A 51 2.29 -10.86 -11.20
CA GLU A 51 3.56 -10.95 -11.93
C GLU A 51 3.66 -9.90 -13.05
N GLU A 52 2.57 -9.65 -13.78
CA GLU A 52 2.52 -8.63 -14.83
C GLU A 52 2.69 -7.22 -14.24
N ARG A 53 1.99 -6.95 -13.13
CA ARG A 53 2.13 -5.69 -12.38
C ARG A 53 3.56 -5.48 -11.90
N MET A 54 4.17 -6.51 -11.31
CA MET A 54 5.54 -6.42 -10.83
C MET A 54 6.54 -6.21 -11.96
N ALA A 55 6.38 -6.90 -13.09
CA ALA A 55 7.22 -6.69 -14.27
C ALA A 55 7.12 -5.25 -14.79
N ARG A 56 5.90 -4.71 -14.92
CA ARG A 56 5.67 -3.34 -15.36
C ARG A 56 6.24 -2.31 -14.40
N LEU A 57 5.98 -2.46 -13.10
CA LEU A 57 6.45 -1.52 -12.07
C LEU A 57 7.97 -1.52 -11.96
N THR A 58 8.60 -2.69 -12.00
CA THR A 58 10.07 -2.78 -11.90
C THR A 58 10.76 -2.25 -13.15
N ALA A 59 10.19 -2.46 -14.34
CA ALA A 59 10.69 -1.84 -15.58
C ALA A 59 10.63 -0.31 -15.51
N GLY A 60 9.48 0.25 -15.08
CA GLY A 60 9.34 1.70 -14.92
C GLY A 60 10.28 2.27 -13.85
N LEU A 61 10.47 1.56 -12.74
CA LEU A 61 11.42 1.98 -11.70
C LEU A 61 12.87 1.98 -12.21
N ALA A 62 13.26 0.99 -13.02
CA ALA A 62 14.59 0.94 -13.60
C ALA A 62 14.85 2.11 -14.58
N GLU A 63 13.84 2.49 -15.37
CA GLU A 63 13.91 3.67 -16.24
C GLU A 63 14.07 4.96 -15.43
N GLN A 64 13.31 5.11 -14.34
CA GLN A 64 13.43 6.26 -13.43
C GLN A 64 14.80 6.37 -12.78
N PHE A 65 15.43 5.25 -12.41
CA PHE A 65 16.80 5.27 -11.90
C PHE A 65 17.80 5.74 -12.97
N LYS A 66 17.65 5.27 -14.20
CA LYS A 66 18.50 5.73 -15.31
C LYS A 66 18.35 7.23 -15.54
N GLU A 67 17.11 7.74 -15.57
CA GLU A 67 16.84 9.16 -15.71
C GLU A 67 17.44 9.97 -14.54
N SER A 68 17.30 9.45 -13.31
CA SER A 68 17.89 10.06 -12.12
C SER A 68 19.41 10.19 -12.23
N GLU A 69 20.11 9.13 -12.64
CA GLU A 69 21.56 9.15 -12.84
C GLU A 69 21.98 10.15 -13.91
N GLU A 70 21.25 10.23 -15.03
CA GLU A 70 21.52 11.20 -16.09
C GLU A 70 21.33 12.64 -15.60
N LEU A 71 20.25 12.90 -14.87
CA LEU A 71 19.99 14.22 -14.28
C LEU A 71 21.05 14.59 -13.25
N GLN A 72 21.46 13.64 -12.39
CA GLN A 72 22.54 13.86 -11.43
C GLN A 72 23.85 14.24 -12.12
N LYS A 73 24.23 13.54 -13.20
CA LYS A 73 25.42 13.88 -13.99
C LYS A 73 25.34 15.29 -14.56
N LYS A 74 24.20 15.68 -15.14
CA LYS A 74 23.98 17.03 -15.67
C LYS A 74 24.07 18.10 -14.59
N ILE A 75 23.46 17.86 -13.43
CA ILE A 75 23.51 18.78 -12.29
C ILE A 75 24.96 18.96 -11.82
N ARG A 76 25.72 17.87 -11.66
CA ARG A 76 27.15 17.94 -11.28
C ARG A 76 27.96 18.74 -12.27
N ALA A 77 27.85 18.44 -13.57
CA ALA A 77 28.57 19.17 -14.62
C ALA A 77 28.24 20.67 -14.62
N ASN A 78 26.96 21.04 -14.51
CA ASN A 78 26.55 22.44 -14.46
C ASN A 78 27.09 23.16 -13.21
N LEU A 79 27.13 22.48 -12.06
CA LEU A 79 27.67 23.06 -10.83
C LEU A 79 29.20 23.22 -10.88
N GLU A 80 29.91 22.25 -11.46
CA GLU A 80 31.35 22.34 -11.75
C GLU A 80 31.68 23.55 -12.63
N GLU A 81 30.91 23.79 -13.70
CA GLU A 81 31.05 24.96 -14.57
C GLU A 81 30.85 26.29 -13.82
N LEU A 82 30.03 26.30 -12.77
CA LEU A 82 29.80 27.46 -11.91
C LEU A 82 30.81 27.56 -10.75
N GLY A 83 31.75 26.62 -10.62
CA GLY A 83 32.77 26.59 -9.58
C GLY A 83 32.30 26.01 -8.23
N PHE A 84 31.19 25.27 -8.21
CA PHE A 84 30.63 24.63 -7.01
C PHE A 84 30.68 23.11 -7.14
N ASN A 85 31.74 22.47 -6.64
CA ASN A 85 31.81 21.00 -6.63
C ASN A 85 31.02 20.44 -5.45
N ILE A 86 30.25 19.37 -5.69
CA ILE A 86 29.52 18.63 -4.66
C ILE A 86 29.95 17.16 -4.65
N ASP A 87 30.40 16.69 -3.49
CA ASP A 87 30.67 15.27 -3.26
C ASP A 87 29.38 14.63 -2.71
N VAL A 88 28.88 13.62 -3.42
CA VAL A 88 27.75 12.80 -2.97
C VAL A 88 28.17 11.36 -3.12
N ASP A 89 28.29 10.67 -1.98
CA ASP A 89 28.73 9.27 -1.82
C ASP A 89 27.95 8.27 -2.70
#